data_AF-C8PND6-F1
#
_entry.id   AF-C8PND6-F1
#
_cell.length_a   1.000
_cell.length_b   1.000
_cell.length_c   1.000
_cell.angle_alpha   90.00
_cell.angle_beta   90.00
_cell.angle_gamma   90.00
#
_symmetry.space_group_name_H-M   'P 1'
#
loop_
_entity.id
_entity.type
_entity.pdbx_description
1 polymer ?
#
loop_
_entity_poly.entity_id
_entity_poly.type
_entity_poly.pdbx_seq_one_letter_code
_entity_poly.pdbx_strand_id
1 'polypeptide(L)'
;MNELTEQINVLHPALAVLTAPSPSAQLIADRLVEAGIDAIWNFTNVKIKVPDNVLVQQEDLTSGYALLGVMMNTRIQQASE
;
A
#
# COMPACT_ATOMS: atom_id res chain seq x y z
N MET A 1 -1.09 11.87 -14.77
CA MET A 1 0.25 11.44 -14.31
C MET A 1 1.29 12.53 -14.43
N ASN A 2 1.28 13.38 -15.47
CA ASN A 2 2.21 14.52 -15.55
C ASN A 2 2.13 15.42 -14.30
N GLU A 3 0.91 15.67 -13.81
CA GLU A 3 0.69 16.42 -12.57
C GLU A 3 1.31 15.73 -11.33
N LEU A 4 1.25 14.39 -11.24
CA LEU A 4 1.81 13.68 -10.08
C LEU A 4 3.35 13.81 -10.03
N THR A 5 4.02 13.59 -11.16
CA THR A 5 5.47 13.75 -11.25
C THR A 5 5.90 15.19 -10.95
N GLU A 6 5.15 16.17 -11.45
CA GLU A 6 5.38 17.58 -11.14
C GLU A 6 5.23 17.88 -9.65
N GLN A 7 4.18 17.36 -9.01
CA GLN A 7 3.99 17.50 -7.56
C GLN A 7 5.10 16.82 -6.75
N ILE A 8 5.58 15.65 -7.17
CA ILE A 8 6.71 14.97 -6.52
C ILE A 8 7.97 15.82 -6.60
N ASN A 9 8.25 16.41 -7.76
CA ASN A 9 9.41 17.30 -7.94
C ASN A 9 9.31 18.60 -7.14
N VAL A 10 8.10 19.09 -6.84
CA VAL A 10 7.91 20.32 -6.05
C VAL A 10 7.96 20.01 -4.56
N LEU A 11 7.25 18.98 -4.13
CA LEU A 11 7.02 18.67 -2.72
C LEU A 11 8.09 17.74 -2.13
N HIS A 12 8.84 17.03 -2.97
CA HIS A 12 9.86 16.04 -2.59
C HIS A 12 9.39 15.05 -1.50
N PRO A 13 8.24 14.38 -1.68
CA PRO A 13 7.79 13.38 -0.73
C PRO A 13 8.72 12.17 -0.75
N ALA A 14 9.12 11.69 0.44
CA ALA A 14 9.93 10.49 0.55
C ALA A 14 9.11 9.18 0.42
N LEU A 15 7.80 9.23 0.71
CA LEU A 15 6.93 8.06 0.80
C LEU A 15 5.71 8.20 -0.12
N ALA A 16 5.42 7.15 -0.89
CA ALA A 16 4.16 6.99 -1.62
C ALA A 16 3.33 5.82 -1.05
N VAL A 17 2.02 6.00 -0.97
CA VAL A 17 1.08 4.93 -0.63
C VAL A 17 0.47 4.38 -1.92
N LEU A 18 0.66 3.10 -2.19
CA LEU A 18 0.21 2.45 -3.42
C LEU A 18 -1.05 1.62 -3.16
N THR A 19 -2.18 2.10 -3.68
CA THR A 19 -3.52 1.49 -3.55
C THR A 19 -4.16 1.18 -4.90
N ALA A 20 -3.35 1.08 -5.96
CA ALA A 20 -3.83 0.86 -7.31
C ALA A 20 -4.24 -0.61 -7.58
N PRO A 21 -5.09 -0.87 -8.60
CA PRO A 21 -5.39 -2.23 -9.04
C PRO A 21 -4.13 -3.00 -9.45
N SER A 22 -4.10 -4.30 -9.16
CA SER A 22 -2.98 -5.21 -9.41
C SER A 22 -2.34 -5.09 -10.81
N PRO A 23 -3.11 -5.02 -11.91
CA PRO A 23 -2.52 -4.93 -13.25
C PRO A 23 -1.73 -3.64 -13.50
N SER A 24 -2.02 -2.59 -12.74
CA SER A 24 -1.41 -1.26 -12.88
C SER A 24 -0.37 -0.94 -11.79
N ALA A 25 -0.32 -1.73 -10.72
CA ALA A 25 0.45 -1.42 -9.52
C ALA A 25 1.96 -1.30 -9.80
N GLN A 26 2.54 -2.25 -10.54
CA GLN A 26 3.97 -2.20 -10.89
C GLN A 26 4.30 -0.99 -11.76
N LEU A 27 3.51 -0.72 -12.80
CA LEU A 27 3.72 0.42 -13.69
C LEU A 27 3.66 1.76 -12.92
N ILE A 28 2.79 1.87 -11.92
CA ILE A 28 2.70 3.08 -11.09
C ILE A 28 3.90 3.16 -10.15
N ALA A 29 4.31 2.04 -9.54
CA ALA A 29 5.51 2.00 -8.69
C ALA A 29 6.77 2.42 -9.46
N ASP A 30 6.95 1.91 -10.68
CA ASP A 30 8.09 2.28 -11.55
C ASP A 30 8.14 3.80 -11.76
N ARG A 31 6.98 4.42 -12.04
CA ARG A 31 6.89 5.88 -12.25
C ARG A 31 7.12 6.70 -10.98
N LEU A 32 6.69 6.18 -9.82
CA LEU A 32 6.97 6.82 -8.53
C LEU A 32 8.47 6.81 -8.24
N VAL A 33 9.13 5.68 -8.52
CA VAL A 33 10.59 5.54 -8.38
C VAL A 33 11.33 6.46 -9.34
N GLU A 34 10.92 6.50 -10.62
CA GLU A 34 11.49 7.41 -11.62
C GLU A 34 11.32 8.89 -11.23
N ALA A 35 10.25 9.22 -10.52
CA ALA A 35 9.98 10.57 -10.02
C ALA A 35 10.74 10.92 -8.73
N GLY A 36 11.48 9.97 -8.13
CA GLY A 36 12.31 10.22 -6.95
C GLY A 36 11.69 9.83 -5.60
N ILE A 37 10.68 8.96 -5.57
CA ILE A 37 10.18 8.38 -4.32
C ILE A 37 11.18 7.36 -3.75
N ASP A 38 11.52 7.52 -2.47
CA ASP A 38 12.45 6.64 -1.75
C ASP A 38 11.78 5.41 -1.12
N ALA A 39 10.48 5.51 -0.81
CA ALA A 39 9.73 4.45 -0.15
C ALA A 39 8.31 4.27 -0.69
N ILE A 40 7.86 3.03 -0.79
CA ILE A 40 6.49 2.67 -1.19
C ILE A 40 5.85 1.83 -0.09
N TRP A 41 4.73 2.32 0.46
CA TRP A 41 3.84 1.52 1.28
C TRP A 41 2.76 0.89 0.40
N ASN A 42 2.91 -0.41 0.15
CA ASN A 42 2.13 -1.15 -0.83
C ASN A 42 0.92 -1.84 -0.21
N PHE A 43 -0.28 -1.34 -0.51
CA PHE A 43 -1.57 -1.95 -0.12
C PHE A 43 -2.14 -2.85 -1.22
N THR A 44 -1.46 -2.98 -2.35
CA THR A 44 -1.91 -3.85 -3.43
C THR A 44 -1.64 -5.32 -3.09
N ASN A 45 -2.30 -6.23 -3.79
CA ASN A 45 -2.11 -7.68 -3.59
C ASN A 45 -0.95 -8.27 -4.43
N VAL A 46 -0.08 -7.43 -4.99
CA VAL A 46 1.07 -7.86 -5.80
C VAL A 46 2.37 -7.40 -5.19
N LYS A 47 3.39 -8.26 -5.27
CA LYS A 47 4.75 -7.91 -4.85
C LYS A 47 5.36 -6.95 -5.87
N ILE A 48 5.59 -5.71 -5.43
CA ILE A 48 6.26 -4.68 -6.23
C ILE A 48 7.76 -4.96 -6.27
N LYS A 49 8.35 -4.79 -7.45
CA LYS A 49 9.78 -4.87 -7.68
C LYS A 49 10.33 -3.47 -7.89
N VAL A 50 11.39 -3.11 -7.19
CA VAL A 50 12.08 -1.84 -7.30
C VAL A 50 13.60 -2.06 -7.18
N PRO A 51 14.43 -1.08 -7.57
CA PRO A 51 15.85 -1.08 -7.25
C PRO A 51 16.14 -1.16 -5.74
N ASP A 52 17.31 -1.68 -5.35
CA ASP A 52 17.69 -1.91 -3.94
C ASP A 52 17.71 -0.63 -3.07
N ASN A 53 17.83 0.54 -3.70
CA ASN A 53 17.82 1.82 -3.01
C ASN A 53 16.42 2.35 -2.68
N VAL A 54 15.36 1.62 -3.03
CA VAL A 54 13.96 1.99 -2.74
C VAL A 54 13.36 1.00 -1.75
N LEU A 55 12.79 1.50 -0.67
CA LEU A 55 12.14 0.68 0.34
C LEU A 55 10.72 0.33 -0.08
N VAL A 56 10.32 -0.93 0.07
CA VAL A 56 8.92 -1.36 -0.15
C VAL A 56 8.43 -2.10 1.07
N GLN A 57 7.38 -1.57 1.71
CA GLN A 57 6.66 -2.25 2.77
C GLN A 57 5.33 -2.75 2.21
N GLN A 58 5.14 -4.06 2.17
CA GLN A 58 3.85 -4.67 1.86
C GLN A 58 2.95 -4.57 3.10
N GLU A 59 1.76 -4.01 2.92
CA GLU A 59 0.71 -4.07 3.94
C GLU A 59 -0.02 -5.41 3.83
N ASP A 60 -0.22 -6.06 4.98
CA ASP A 60 -1.03 -7.27 5.13
C ASP A 60 -2.18 -7.02 6.10
N LEU A 61 -3.38 -6.84 5.54
CA LEU A 61 -4.61 -6.62 6.30
C LEU A 61 -5.29 -7.92 6.75
N THR A 62 -4.80 -9.09 6.33
CA THR A 62 -5.49 -10.37 6.53
C THR A 62 -5.58 -10.74 8.02
N SER A 63 -4.49 -10.53 8.76
CA SER A 63 -4.42 -10.85 10.19
C SER A 63 -5.39 -9.99 11.03
N GLY A 64 -5.41 -8.67 10.76
CA GLY A 64 -6.34 -7.75 11.43
C GLY A 64 -7.80 -8.07 11.10
N TYR A 65 -8.08 -8.39 9.84
CA TYR A 65 -9.41 -8.82 9.42
C TYR A 65 -9.86 -10.11 10.12
N ALA A 66 -8.99 -11.12 10.21
CA ALA A 66 -9.29 -12.37 10.90
C ALA A 66 -9.59 -12.14 12.39
N LEU A 67 -8.79 -11.30 13.07
CA LEU A 67 -9.01 -10.94 14.48
C LEU A 67 -10.36 -10.24 14.68
N LEU A 68 -10.70 -9.29 13.80
CA LEU A 68 -11.98 -8.60 13.85
C LEU A 68 -13.16 -9.58 13.71
N GLY A 69 -13.03 -10.56 12.80
CA GLY A 69 -14.03 -11.62 12.64
C GLY A 69 -14.27 -12.43 13.93
N VAL A 70 -13.19 -12.78 14.64
CA VAL A 70 -13.30 -13.47 15.94
C VAL A 70 -13.99 -12.59 16.97
N MET A 71 -13.59 -11.31 17.10
CA MET A 71 -14.21 -10.36 18.03
C MET A 71 -15.72 -10.22 17.79
N MET A 72 -16.14 -10.14 16.51
CA MET A 72 -17.55 -10.05 16.13
C MET A 72 -18.32 -11.31 16.54
N ASN A 73 -17.76 -12.51 16.28
CA ASN A 73 -18.40 -13.77 16.62
C ASN A 73 -18.56 -13.95 18.14
N THR A 74 -17.52 -13.62 18.91
CA THR A 74 -17.58 -13.67 20.38
C THR A 74 -18.66 -12.73 20.94
N ARG A 75 -18.78 -11.51 20.39
CA ARG A 75 -19.80 -10.55 20.83
C ARG A 75 -21.22 -11.00 20.53
N ILE A 76 -21.46 -11.64 19.38
CA ILE A 76 -22.78 -12.18 19.01
C ILE A 76 -23.20 -13.32 19.95
N GLN A 77 -22.26 -14.19 20.33
CA GLN A 77 -22.52 -15.28 21.28
C GLN A 77 -22.91 -14.75 22.66
N GLN A 78 -22.19 -13.77 23.18
CA GLN A 78 -22.46 -13.14 24.48
C GLN A 78 -23.79 -12.37 24.54
N ALA A 79 -24.31 -11.90 23.41
CA ALA A 79 -25.58 -11.17 23.34
C ALA A 79 -26.81 -12.09 23.17
N SER A 80 -26.57 -13.37 22.88
CA SER A 80 -27.62 -14.39 22.71
C SER A 80 -27.86 -15.21 23.97
N GLU A 81 -27.07 -14.98 25.03
CA GLU A 81 -27.18 -15.53 26.38
C GLU A 81 -27.87 -14.51 27.31
#